data_AF-A0A8T5NT72-F1
#
_entry.id   AF-A0A8T5NT72-F1
#
_cell.length_a   1.000
_cell.length_b   1.000
_cell.length_c   1.000
_cell.angle_alpha   90.00
_cell.angle_beta   90.00
_cell.angle_gamma   90.00
#
_symmetry.space_group_name_H-M   'P 1'
#
loop_
_entity.id
_entity.type
_entity.pdbx_description
1 polymer ?
#
loop_
_entity_poly.entity_id
_entity_poly.type
_entity_poly.pdbx_seq_one_letter_code
_entity_poly.pdbx_strand_id
1 'polypeptide(L)'
;MLNKMLKAINQLIEDNFKVKVEKSSLTIYDTENWEFFCKKHDFKIAEGIYIPRNLSAHVLKSKYFLQNIFHEFFGHGLFIEHTDEGKQIHSLEQKLMQEESYLKTKEEIINFRESNENLKNLKEMYSENLQRYESFAINIEYQLSKITNTEKLFEEKYLSACVSLSF
;
A
#
# COMPACT_ATOMS: atom_id res chain seq x y z
N MET A 1 18.17 -11.14 8.09
CA MET A 1 17.05 -12.08 8.35
C MET A 1 15.83 -11.71 7.50
N LEU A 2 15.33 -10.48 7.57
CA LEU A 2 14.17 -10.01 6.79
C LEU A 2 14.31 -10.21 5.26
N ASN A 3 15.43 -9.81 4.64
CA ASN A 3 15.60 -9.98 3.18
C ASN A 3 15.52 -11.44 2.71
N LYS A 4 15.93 -12.40 3.56
CA LYS A 4 15.78 -13.83 3.25
C LYS A 4 14.30 -14.25 3.32
N MET A 5 13.58 -13.78 4.33
CA MET A 5 12.14 -14.01 4.48
C MET A 5 11.37 -13.42 3.30
N LEU A 6 11.62 -12.16 2.93
CA LEU A 6 10.95 -11.52 1.80
C LEU A 6 11.20 -12.26 0.49
N LYS A 7 12.44 -12.72 0.24
CA LYS A 7 12.76 -13.56 -0.92
C LYS A 7 12.01 -14.89 -0.92
N ALA A 8 11.95 -15.56 0.23
CA ALA A 8 11.22 -16.82 0.36
C ALA A 8 9.72 -16.62 0.10
N ILE A 9 9.13 -15.54 0.63
CA ILE A 9 7.73 -15.21 0.41
C ILE A 9 7.47 -14.86 -1.06
N ASN A 10 8.32 -14.05 -1.69
CA ASN A 10 8.20 -13.76 -3.13
C ASN A 10 8.26 -15.05 -3.97
N GLN A 11 9.16 -15.99 -3.63
CA GLN A 11 9.21 -17.30 -4.29
C GLN A 11 7.92 -18.09 -4.09
N LEU A 12 7.37 -18.09 -2.87
CA LEU A 12 6.10 -18.77 -2.59
C LEU A 12 4.94 -18.15 -3.39
N ILE A 13 4.89 -16.82 -3.52
CA ILE A 13 3.88 -16.16 -4.34
C ILE A 13 4.08 -16.51 -5.82
N GLU A 14 5.32 -16.49 -6.32
CA GLU A 14 5.63 -16.87 -7.69
C GLU A 14 5.23 -18.33 -7.99
N ASP A 15 5.48 -19.25 -7.05
CA ASP A 15 5.14 -20.65 -7.19
C ASP A 15 3.62 -20.87 -7.22
N ASN A 16 2.87 -20.19 -6.36
CA ASN A 16 1.42 -20.36 -6.20
C ASN A 16 0.57 -19.53 -7.18
N PHE A 17 0.98 -18.30 -7.49
CA PHE A 17 0.18 -17.33 -8.24
C PHE A 17 0.82 -16.90 -9.56
N LYS A 18 2.05 -17.36 -9.86
CA LYS A 18 2.80 -17.01 -11.08
C LYS A 18 3.06 -15.50 -11.24
N VAL A 19 3.03 -14.76 -10.14
CA VAL A 19 3.34 -13.34 -10.03
C VAL A 19 4.27 -13.11 -8.84
N LYS A 20 5.00 -12.00 -8.82
CA LYS A 20 5.84 -11.58 -7.69
C LYS A 20 5.96 -10.07 -7.66
N VAL A 21 6.34 -9.52 -6.51
CA VAL A 21 6.66 -8.10 -6.42
C VAL A 21 8.03 -7.87 -7.04
N GLU A 22 8.09 -7.05 -8.09
CA GLU A 22 9.31 -6.78 -8.86
C GLU A 22 9.82 -5.34 -8.67
N LYS A 23 8.90 -4.38 -8.69
CA LYS A 23 9.25 -2.95 -8.73
C LYS A 23 9.08 -2.27 -7.39
N SER A 24 8.16 -2.75 -6.55
CA SER A 24 7.87 -2.10 -5.29
C SER A 24 9.04 -2.17 -4.33
N SER A 25 9.19 -1.12 -3.54
CA SER A 25 10.17 -1.01 -2.46
C SER A 25 9.49 -1.13 -1.10
N LEU A 26 10.25 -1.51 -0.07
CA LEU A 26 9.78 -1.60 1.31
C LEU A 26 10.67 -0.74 2.22
N THR A 27 10.05 0.18 2.95
CA THR A 27 10.70 0.96 4.01
C THR A 27 10.07 0.63 5.36
N ILE A 28 10.90 0.39 6.36
CA ILE A 28 10.48 -0.01 7.70
C ILE A 28 10.89 1.05 8.70
N TYR A 29 9.94 1.42 9.56
CA TYR A 29 10.09 2.48 10.53
C TYR A 29 10.01 1.91 11.96
N ASP A 30 10.78 2.48 12.87
CA ASP A 30 10.43 2.45 14.29
C ASP A 30 9.34 3.50 14.59
N THR A 31 8.83 3.53 15.82
CA THR A 31 7.72 4.40 16.21
C THR A 31 8.02 5.88 15.97
N GLU A 32 9.19 6.37 16.39
CA GLU A 32 9.55 7.79 16.27
C GLU A 32 9.66 8.23 14.80
N ASN A 33 10.32 7.43 13.96
CA ASN A 33 10.46 7.75 12.54
C ASN A 33 9.13 7.60 11.79
N TRP A 34 8.25 6.69 12.22
CA TRP A 34 6.90 6.54 11.67
C TRP A 34 6.03 7.75 11.94
N GLU A 35 6.01 8.24 13.18
CA GLU A 35 5.26 9.44 13.56
C GLU A 35 5.72 10.67 12.77
N PHE A 36 7.04 10.83 12.61
CA PHE A 36 7.59 11.90 11.79
C PHE A 36 7.18 11.78 10.31
N PHE A 37 7.25 10.57 9.76
CA PHE A 37 6.82 10.28 8.39
C PHE A 37 5.33 10.62 8.19
N CYS A 38 4.44 10.12 9.04
CA CYS A 38 3.01 10.39 8.94
C CYS A 38 2.70 11.88 9.07
N LYS A 39 3.33 12.59 10.02
CA LYS A 39 3.14 14.04 10.20
C LYS A 39 3.59 14.84 8.99
N LYS A 40 4.72 14.47 8.37
CA LYS A 40 5.25 15.16 7.18
C LYS A 40 4.32 15.02 5.97
N HIS A 41 3.63 13.89 5.86
CA HIS A 41 2.80 13.55 4.71
C HIS A 41 1.29 13.69 4.95
N ASP A 42 0.89 14.18 6.13
CA ASP A 42 -0.51 14.33 6.55
C ASP A 42 -1.30 13.01 6.46
N PHE A 43 -0.65 11.90 6.82
CA PHE A 43 -1.29 10.60 6.87
C PHE A 43 -1.95 10.36 8.23
N LYS A 44 -3.14 9.75 8.21
CA LYS A 44 -3.78 9.21 9.41
C LYS A 44 -2.89 8.12 10.02
N ILE A 45 -3.02 7.87 11.32
CA ILE A 45 -2.23 6.87 12.05
C ILE A 45 -2.71 5.46 11.64
N ALA A 46 -2.23 4.98 10.50
CA ALA A 46 -2.19 3.57 10.14
C ALA A 46 -0.84 2.98 10.58
N GLU A 47 -0.70 1.65 10.62
CA GLU A 47 0.58 0.98 10.88
C GLU A 47 1.31 0.55 9.58
N GLY A 48 0.71 0.86 8.43
CA GLY A 48 1.20 0.55 7.10
C GLY A 48 0.53 1.47 6.07
N ILE A 49 1.28 1.86 5.04
CA ILE A 49 0.80 2.63 3.89
C ILE A 49 1.55 2.20 2.64
N TYR A 50 0.82 1.85 1.59
CA TYR A 50 1.36 1.73 0.24
C TYR A 50 1.12 3.02 -0.55
N ILE A 51 2.15 3.50 -1.24
CA ILE A 51 2.11 4.70 -2.08
C ILE A 51 2.30 4.27 -3.54
N PRO A 52 1.20 4.19 -4.34
CA PRO A 52 1.29 3.79 -5.75
C PRO A 52 2.16 4.69 -6.60
N ARG A 53 2.27 5.97 -6.25
CA ARG A 53 3.06 6.97 -6.99
C ARG A 53 4.54 6.62 -7.12
N ASN A 54 5.13 5.99 -6.13
CA ASN A 54 6.55 5.62 -6.14
C ASN A 54 6.75 4.11 -5.92
N LEU A 55 5.67 3.33 -5.98
CA LEU A 55 5.65 1.90 -5.74
C LEU A 55 6.36 1.58 -4.41
N SER A 56 5.93 2.18 -3.31
CA SER A 56 6.61 1.96 -2.02
C SER A 56 5.64 1.63 -0.91
N ALA A 57 5.93 0.53 -0.22
CA ALA A 57 5.31 0.16 1.04
C ALA A 57 6.11 0.77 2.19
N HIS A 58 5.42 1.39 3.13
CA HIS A 58 5.96 1.98 4.34
C HIS A 58 5.27 1.32 5.53
N VAL A 59 6.04 0.66 6.41
CA VAL A 59 5.47 -0.15 7.49
C VAL A 59 6.12 0.17 8.84
N LEU A 60 5.28 0.35 9.87
CA LEU A 60 5.69 0.46 11.26
C LEU A 60 6.06 -0.92 11.83
N LYS A 61 7.18 -1.00 12.55
CA LYS A 61 7.60 -2.20 13.30
C LYS A 61 6.75 -2.41 14.57
N SER A 62 5.47 -2.73 14.37
CA SER A 62 4.47 -2.99 15.41
C SER A 62 4.31 -4.48 15.75
N LYS A 63 3.33 -4.82 16.59
CA LYS A 63 2.89 -6.21 16.83
C LYS A 63 2.48 -6.90 15.52
N TYR A 64 1.81 -6.18 14.62
CA TYR A 64 1.30 -6.67 13.35
C TYR A 64 2.25 -6.40 12.18
N PHE A 65 3.53 -6.17 12.46
CA PHE A 65 4.56 -5.82 11.48
C PHE A 65 4.56 -6.73 10.25
N LEU A 66 4.47 -8.05 10.46
CA LEU A 66 4.51 -9.02 9.37
C LEU A 66 3.23 -8.96 8.53
N GLN A 67 2.08 -8.85 9.17
CA GLN A 67 0.76 -8.67 8.54
C GLN A 67 0.74 -7.39 7.69
N ASN A 68 1.31 -6.30 8.20
CA ASN A 68 1.38 -5.04 7.46
C ASN A 68 2.34 -5.13 6.27
N ILE A 69 3.44 -5.89 6.35
CA ILE A 69 4.25 -6.20 5.16
C ILE A 69 3.43 -6.99 4.13
N PHE A 70 2.68 -8.00 4.56
CA PHE A 70 1.88 -8.81 3.65
C PHE A 70 0.80 -7.98 2.96
N HIS A 71 0.16 -7.07 3.69
CA HIS A 71 -0.86 -6.18 3.17
C HIS A 71 -0.29 -5.12 2.22
N GLU A 72 0.64 -4.30 2.72
CA GLU A 72 1.13 -3.13 1.98
C GLU A 72 2.08 -3.54 0.86
N PHE A 73 3.09 -4.35 1.17
CA PHE A 73 4.15 -4.66 0.20
C PHE A 73 3.72 -5.74 -0.79
N PHE A 74 3.15 -6.84 -0.31
CA PHE A 74 2.72 -7.91 -1.20
C PHE A 74 1.32 -7.66 -1.76
N GLY A 75 0.33 -7.34 -0.93
CA GLY A 75 -1.05 -7.13 -1.35
C GLY A 75 -1.19 -5.98 -2.35
N HIS A 76 -0.95 -4.75 -1.90
CA HIS A 76 -1.05 -3.58 -2.78
C HIS A 76 0.04 -3.54 -3.85
N GLY A 77 1.27 -3.95 -3.53
CA GLY A 77 2.35 -4.02 -4.53
C GLY A 77 2.02 -4.94 -5.70
N LEU A 78 1.53 -6.17 -5.44
CA LEU A 78 1.10 -7.07 -6.52
C LEU A 78 -0.08 -6.51 -7.29
N PHE A 79 -1.06 -5.90 -6.60
CA PHE A 79 -2.21 -5.31 -7.26
C PHE A 79 -1.77 -4.24 -8.27
N ILE A 80 -0.96 -3.28 -7.81
CA ILE A 80 -0.52 -2.14 -8.63
C ILE A 80 0.40 -2.58 -9.77
N GLU A 81 1.26 -3.57 -9.55
CA GLU A 81 2.20 -4.03 -10.58
C GLU A 81 1.56 -4.92 -11.65
N HIS A 82 0.56 -5.74 -11.29
CA HIS A 82 0.11 -6.84 -12.15
C HIS A 82 -1.32 -6.73 -12.67
N THR A 83 -2.22 -6.03 -11.99
CA THR A 83 -3.60 -5.84 -12.47
C THR A 83 -3.68 -4.71 -13.50
N ASP A 84 -4.68 -4.74 -14.38
CA ASP A 84 -4.87 -3.70 -15.38
C ASP A 84 -5.27 -2.37 -14.71
N GLU A 85 -6.15 -2.42 -13.73
CA GLU A 85 -6.57 -1.27 -12.92
C GLU A 85 -5.38 -0.69 -12.14
N GLY A 86 -4.57 -1.55 -11.53
CA GLY A 86 -3.37 -1.14 -10.79
C GLY A 86 -2.34 -0.43 -11.68
N LYS A 87 -2.09 -0.96 -12.87
CA LYS A 87 -1.21 -0.33 -13.87
C LYS A 87 -1.74 1.03 -14.33
N GLN A 88 -3.05 1.15 -14.52
CA GLN A 88 -3.70 2.42 -14.87
C GLN A 88 -3.56 3.46 -13.75
N ILE A 89 -3.81 3.07 -12.50
CA ILE A 89 -3.60 3.93 -11.32
C ILE A 89 -2.16 4.43 -11.27
N HIS A 90 -1.19 3.52 -11.36
CA HIS A 90 0.23 3.90 -11.32
C HIS A 90 0.62 4.83 -12.49
N SER A 91 0.11 4.55 -13.70
CA SER A 91 0.38 5.40 -14.87
C SER A 91 -0.18 6.81 -14.70
N LEU A 92 -1.37 6.97 -14.12
CA LEU A 92 -1.94 8.28 -13.84
C LEU A 92 -1.15 9.02 -12.74
N GLU A 93 -0.73 8.31 -11.69
CA GLU A 93 0.14 8.88 -10.66
C GLU A 93 1.47 9.38 -11.24
N GLN A 94 2.09 8.62 -12.16
CA GLN A 94 3.31 9.07 -12.85
C GLN A 94 3.07 10.34 -13.66
N LYS A 95 1.97 10.38 -14.42
CA LYS A 95 1.60 11.54 -15.24
C LYS A 95 1.39 12.77 -14.37
N LEU A 96 0.64 12.64 -13.28
CA LEU A 96 0.40 13.71 -12.32
C LEU A 96 1.70 14.18 -11.65
N MET A 97 2.58 13.26 -11.28
CA MET A 97 3.89 13.60 -10.69
C MET A 97 4.75 14.41 -11.67
N GLN A 98 4.75 14.05 -12.96
CA GLN A 98 5.44 14.81 -13.99
C GLN A 98 4.83 16.19 -14.18
N GLU A 99 3.51 16.29 -14.29
CA GLU A 99 2.79 17.57 -14.41
C GLU A 99 3.06 18.48 -13.21
N GLU A 100 2.99 17.95 -11.98
CA GLU A 100 3.27 18.70 -10.74
C GLU A 100 4.72 19.19 -10.67
N SER A 101 5.68 18.51 -11.33
CA SER A 101 7.12 18.90 -11.30
C SER A 101 7.40 20.24 -12.01
N TYR A 102 6.52 20.65 -12.92
CA TYR A 102 6.62 21.92 -13.61
C TYR A 102 6.09 23.09 -12.77
N LEU A 103 5.27 22.82 -11.76
CA LEU A 103 4.68 23.82 -10.88
C LEU A 103 5.73 24.31 -9.87
N LYS A 104 5.82 25.63 -9.66
CA LYS A 104 6.86 26.25 -8.83
C LYS A 104 6.31 26.90 -7.58
N THR A 105 5.04 27.26 -7.60
CA THR A 105 4.37 27.95 -6.50
C THR A 105 3.29 27.08 -5.87
N LYS A 106 2.98 27.37 -4.61
CA LYS A 106 1.88 26.70 -3.89
C LYS A 106 0.53 26.96 -4.55
N GLU A 107 0.32 28.17 -5.10
CA GLU A 107 -0.90 28.56 -5.78
C GLU A 107 -1.11 27.77 -7.07
N GLU A 108 -0.05 27.60 -7.88
CA GLU A 108 -0.10 26.73 -9.07
C GLU A 108 -0.46 25.28 -8.72
N ILE A 109 0.10 24.73 -7.63
CA ILE A 109 -0.22 23.38 -7.16
C ILE A 109 -1.68 23.28 -6.73
N ILE A 110 -2.20 24.26 -6.01
CA ILE A 110 -3.62 24.29 -5.59
C ILE A 110 -4.53 24.34 -6.81
N ASN A 111 -4.31 25.30 -7.71
CA ASN A 111 -5.12 25.47 -8.92
C ASN A 111 -5.07 24.23 -9.81
N PHE A 112 -3.89 23.61 -9.94
CA PHE A 112 -3.73 22.35 -10.64
C PHE A 112 -4.57 21.25 -9.99
N ARG A 113 -4.51 21.07 -8.67
CA ARG A 113 -5.27 20.02 -7.97
C ARG A 113 -6.78 20.21 -7.99
N GLU A 114 -7.26 21.43 -8.14
CA GLU A 114 -8.70 21.71 -8.26
C GLU A 114 -9.23 21.47 -9.68
N SER A 115 -8.43 21.78 -10.70
CA SER A 115 -8.87 21.78 -12.10
C SER A 115 -8.45 20.54 -12.90
N ASN A 116 -7.39 19.83 -12.50
CA ASN A 116 -6.80 18.76 -13.30
C ASN A 116 -7.72 17.53 -13.43
N GLU A 117 -8.06 17.19 -14.67
CA GLU A 117 -8.92 16.05 -15.01
C GLU A 117 -8.28 14.71 -14.67
N ASN A 118 -6.97 14.53 -14.85
CA ASN A 118 -6.30 13.28 -14.48
C ASN A 118 -6.41 13.01 -12.98
N LEU A 119 -6.35 14.06 -12.14
CA LEU A 119 -6.50 13.92 -10.69
C LEU A 119 -7.94 13.59 -10.29
N LYS A 120 -8.93 14.13 -11.01
CA LYS A 120 -10.35 13.75 -10.82
C LYS A 120 -10.57 12.28 -11.21
N ASN A 121 -10.11 11.88 -12.39
CA ASN A 121 -10.18 10.50 -12.87
C ASN A 121 -9.47 9.54 -11.91
N LEU A 122 -8.30 9.90 -11.37
CA LEU A 122 -7.59 9.10 -10.39
C LEU A 122 -8.41 8.90 -9.10
N LYS A 123 -9.05 9.96 -8.59
CA LYS A 123 -9.94 9.86 -7.42
C LYS A 123 -11.15 8.96 -7.69
N GLU A 124 -11.74 9.07 -8.87
CA GLU A 124 -12.85 8.21 -9.30
C GLU A 124 -12.41 6.74 -9.37
N MET A 125 -11.28 6.46 -10.03
CA MET A 125 -10.69 5.13 -10.09
C MET A 125 -10.42 4.53 -8.71
N TYR A 126 -9.85 5.30 -7.78
CA TYR A 126 -9.68 4.83 -6.41
C TYR A 126 -11.03 4.53 -5.76
N SER A 127 -12.04 5.37 -5.93
CA SER A 127 -13.36 5.15 -5.33
C SER A 127 -14.07 3.91 -5.87
N GLU A 128 -13.99 3.66 -7.17
CA GLU A 128 -14.60 2.49 -7.84
C GLU A 128 -13.88 1.19 -7.50
N ASN A 129 -12.55 1.26 -7.32
CA ASN A 129 -11.72 0.08 -7.10
C ASN A 129 -11.38 -0.15 -5.63
N LEU A 130 -11.74 0.75 -4.71
CA LEU A 130 -11.34 0.69 -3.31
C LEU A 130 -11.64 -0.69 -2.70
N GLN A 131 -12.85 -1.20 -2.90
CA GLN A 131 -13.22 -2.50 -2.36
C GLN A 131 -12.37 -3.63 -2.95
N ARG A 132 -12.08 -3.61 -4.26
CA ARG A 132 -11.25 -4.63 -4.91
C ARG A 132 -9.80 -4.54 -4.45
N TYR A 133 -9.26 -3.33 -4.37
CA TYR A 133 -7.91 -3.02 -3.95
C TYR A 133 -7.64 -3.52 -2.52
N GLU A 134 -8.51 -3.15 -1.57
CA GLU A 134 -8.42 -3.60 -0.18
C GLU A 134 -8.68 -5.10 -0.04
N SER A 135 -9.74 -5.62 -0.67
CA SER A 135 -10.08 -7.06 -0.57
C SER A 135 -8.98 -7.94 -1.15
N PHE A 136 -8.31 -7.49 -2.22
CA PHE A 136 -7.14 -8.17 -2.78
C PHE A 136 -5.99 -8.21 -1.78
N ALA A 137 -5.65 -7.07 -1.16
CA ALA A 137 -4.57 -7.01 -0.19
C ALA A 137 -4.86 -7.86 1.06
N ILE A 138 -6.09 -7.82 1.58
CA ILE A 138 -6.55 -8.67 2.69
C ILE A 138 -6.46 -10.15 2.31
N ASN A 139 -6.84 -10.53 1.08
CA ASN A 139 -6.76 -11.90 0.62
C ASN A 139 -5.31 -12.40 0.59
N ILE A 140 -4.40 -11.62 0.00
CA ILE A 140 -2.96 -11.95 -0.02
C ILE A 140 -2.41 -12.04 1.41
N GLU A 141 -2.76 -11.09 2.29
CA GLU A 141 -2.37 -11.11 3.69
C GLU A 141 -2.81 -12.40 4.40
N TYR A 142 -4.03 -12.86 4.15
CA TYR A 142 -4.55 -14.10 4.70
C TYR A 142 -3.81 -15.34 4.18
N GLN A 143 -3.60 -15.42 2.85
CA GLN A 143 -2.88 -16.55 2.25
C GLN A 143 -1.45 -16.63 2.76
N LEU A 144 -0.75 -15.51 2.83
CA LEU A 144 0.61 -15.45 3.36
C LEU A 144 0.65 -15.79 4.84
N SER A 145 -0.33 -15.34 5.62
CA SER A 145 -0.44 -15.71 7.03
C SER A 145 -0.56 -17.21 7.24
N LYS A 146 -1.29 -17.92 6.37
CA LYS A 146 -1.33 -19.40 6.39
C LYS A 146 0.02 -20.03 6.13
N ILE A 147 0.68 -19.57 5.07
CA ILE A 147 1.98 -20.11 4.65
C ILE A 147 3.05 -19.88 5.73
N THR A 148 2.97 -18.77 6.47
CA THR A 148 3.93 -18.44 7.53
C THR A 148 3.52 -18.86 8.94
N ASN A 149 2.39 -19.58 9.10
CA ASN A 149 1.82 -19.97 10.39
C ASN A 149 1.57 -18.78 11.34
N THR A 150 1.05 -17.68 10.81
CA THR A 150 0.72 -16.44 11.54
C THR A 150 -0.75 -16.04 11.43
N GLU A 151 -1.64 -17.00 11.16
CA GLU A 151 -3.09 -16.79 11.00
C GLU A 151 -3.72 -16.17 12.24
N LYS A 152 -3.28 -16.58 13.44
CA LYS A 152 -3.80 -16.02 14.69
C LYS A 152 -3.56 -14.51 14.78
N LEU A 153 -2.40 -14.02 14.32
CA LEU A 153 -2.10 -12.58 14.32
C LEU A 153 -2.96 -11.82 13.30
N PHE A 154 -3.24 -12.44 12.15
CA PHE A 154 -4.19 -11.91 11.18
C PHE A 154 -5.59 -11.79 11.81
N GLU A 155 -6.10 -12.86 12.40
CA GLU A 155 -7.43 -12.86 13.05
C GLU A 155 -7.49 -11.80 14.17
N GLU A 156 -6.48 -11.73 15.04
CA GLU A 156 -6.41 -10.71 16.09
C GLU A 156 -6.45 -9.28 15.54
N LYS A 157 -5.71 -9.00 14.45
CA LYS A 157 -5.69 -7.69 13.78
C LYS A 157 -7.11 -7.30 13.34
N TYR A 158 -7.82 -8.16 12.62
CA TYR A 158 -9.14 -7.85 12.08
C TYR A 158 -10.28 -7.94 13.11
N LEU A 159 -10.17 -8.80 14.13
CA LEU A 159 -11.12 -8.83 15.25
C LEU A 159 -11.04 -7.54 16.07
N SER A 160 -9.82 -7.03 16.33
CA SER A 160 -9.64 -5.77 17.06
C SER A 160 -10.22 -4.56 16.30
N ALA A 161 -10.23 -4.60 14.96
CA ALA A 161 -10.88 -3.62 14.11
C ALA A 161 -12.42 -3.70 14.16
N CYS A 162 -13.00 -4.91 14.28
CA CYS A 162 -14.45 -5.07 14.44
C CYS A 162 -14.96 -4.57 15.81
N VAL A 163 -14.19 -4.79 16.88
CA VAL A 163 -14.57 -4.34 18.23
C VAL A 163 -14.52 -2.82 18.37
N SER A 164 -13.65 -2.13 17.63
CA SER A 164 -13.52 -0.66 17.65
C SER A 164 -14.59 0.10 16.88
N LEU A 165 -15.48 -0.60 16.16
CA LEU A 165 -16.67 -0.03 15.49
C LEU A 165 -17.98 -0.27 16.28
N SER A 166 -17.88 -0.81 17.50
CA SER A 166 -19.02 -1.25 18.32
C SER A 166 -19.30 -0.36 19.55
N PHE A 167 -19.07 0.95 19.47
CA PHE A 167 -19.39 1.92 20.53
C PHE A 167 -19.93 3.23 19.96
#